data_AF-A0A2C5Y4N0-F1
#
_entry.id   AF-A0A2C5Y4N0-F1
#
_cell.length_a   1.000
_cell.length_b   1.000
_cell.length_c   1.000
_cell.angle_alpha   90.00
_cell.angle_beta   90.00
_cell.angle_gamma   90.00
#
_symmetry.space_group_name_H-M   'P 1'
#
loop_
_entity.id
_entity.type
_entity.pdbx_description
1 polymer ?
#
loop_
_entity_poly.entity_id
_entity_poly.type
_entity_poly.pdbx_seq_one_letter_code
_entity_poly.pdbx_strand_id
1 'polypeptide(L)'
;MFKTIKTTLILVLLAAMALAWPRALERASPQSISSTSTSEQPPTLTTTTIKWETVPASSASAPAATNSVEPWCECGYTYCASVLMGMRKPWSREQLTDAYCETSNATCVDGVPETSIDMALYLCLCDDPEQSLGDTLHLLCGCETCLVVPPDFRGRCEVPCRSGKCT
;
A
#
# COMPACT_ATOMS: atom_id res chain seq x y z
N MET A 1 59.19 -7.97 -2.14
CA MET A 1 58.66 -8.27 -0.79
C MET A 1 57.61 -7.26 -0.28
N PHE A 2 56.90 -6.52 -1.15
CA PHE A 2 55.95 -5.46 -0.71
C PHE A 2 54.47 -5.77 -0.97
N LYS A 3 54.14 -6.98 -1.47
CA LYS A 3 52.78 -7.30 -1.95
C LYS A 3 51.92 -8.03 -0.90
N THR A 4 52.52 -8.54 0.17
CA THR A 4 51.84 -9.35 1.20
C THR A 4 51.35 -8.53 2.40
N ILE A 5 51.78 -7.28 2.54
CA ILE A 5 51.46 -6.42 3.71
C ILE A 5 50.09 -5.73 3.54
N LYS A 6 49.65 -5.51 2.29
CA LYS A 6 48.41 -4.78 1.99
C LYS A 6 47.15 -5.63 2.20
N THR A 7 47.24 -6.95 2.08
CA THR A 7 46.11 -7.88 2.19
C THR A 7 45.74 -8.21 3.63
N THR A 8 46.68 -8.17 4.58
CA THR A 8 46.40 -8.42 6.00
C THR A 8 45.70 -7.25 6.71
N LEU A 9 45.93 -6.02 6.26
CA LEU A 9 45.30 -4.83 6.83
C LEU A 9 43.78 -4.73 6.54
N ILE A 10 43.32 -5.33 5.44
CA ILE A 10 41.89 -5.31 5.05
C ILE A 10 41.07 -6.30 5.90
N LEU A 11 41.66 -7.43 6.32
CA LEU A 11 40.97 -8.44 7.12
C LEU A 11 40.71 -8.01 8.58
N VAL A 12 41.55 -7.14 9.15
CA VAL A 12 41.37 -6.67 10.54
C VAL A 12 40.25 -5.62 10.66
N LEU A 13 39.96 -4.87 9.58
CA LEU A 13 38.91 -3.85 9.57
C LEU A 13 37.48 -4.42 9.44
N LEU A 14 37.32 -5.64 8.91
CA LEU A 14 36.00 -6.28 8.75
C LEU A 14 35.46 -6.93 10.05
N ALA A 15 36.29 -7.11 11.08
CA ALA A 15 35.87 -7.77 12.32
C ALA A 15 35.28 -6.83 13.39
N ALA A 16 35.40 -5.51 13.24
CA ALA A 16 35.06 -4.56 14.31
C ALA A 16 33.61 -4.03 14.30
N MET A 17 32.80 -4.35 13.28
CA MET A 17 31.43 -3.81 13.14
C MET A 17 30.33 -4.76 13.66
N ALA A 18 30.67 -5.89 14.30
CA ALA A 18 29.70 -6.90 14.73
C ALA A 18 29.18 -6.76 16.19
N LEU A 19 29.51 -5.67 16.91
CA LEU A 19 29.27 -5.60 18.36
C LEU A 19 28.41 -4.43 18.85
N ALA A 20 27.68 -3.73 17.97
CA ALA A 20 26.78 -2.68 18.41
C ALA A 20 25.37 -2.79 17.78
N TRP A 21 24.44 -3.28 18.60
CA TRP A 21 23.01 -2.89 18.67
C TRP A 21 21.98 -3.59 17.75
N PRO A 22 20.72 -3.80 18.21
CA PRO A 22 20.25 -4.27 19.52
C PRO A 22 19.69 -5.70 19.47
N ARG A 23 19.85 -6.40 20.60
CA ARG A 23 18.90 -7.44 21.01
C ARG A 23 17.63 -6.75 21.51
N ALA A 24 16.60 -6.73 20.68
CA ALA A 24 15.23 -6.52 21.11
C ALA A 24 14.37 -7.72 20.67
N LEU A 25 14.79 -8.92 21.06
CA LEU A 25 13.86 -10.02 21.29
C LEU A 25 13.40 -9.89 22.74
N GLU A 26 12.54 -8.90 23.00
CA GLU A 26 11.75 -8.88 24.21
C GLU A 26 10.74 -10.01 24.06
N ARG A 27 11.07 -11.14 24.66
CA ARG A 27 10.18 -12.27 24.90
C ARG A 27 9.00 -11.73 25.69
N ALA A 28 7.90 -11.44 25.00
CA ALA A 28 6.60 -11.29 25.65
C ALA A 28 6.34 -12.59 26.42
N SER A 29 6.51 -12.51 27.72
CA SER A 29 6.17 -13.55 28.69
C SER A 29 4.69 -13.92 28.49
N PRO A 30 4.33 -15.22 28.48
CA PRO A 30 2.91 -15.58 28.54
C PRO A 30 2.39 -15.13 29.91
N GLN A 31 1.74 -13.98 29.96
CA GLN A 31 0.93 -13.62 31.11
C GLN A 31 -0.18 -14.65 31.20
N SER A 32 -0.11 -15.42 32.28
CA SER A 32 -1.16 -16.33 32.72
C SER A 32 -2.43 -15.51 32.89
N ILE A 33 -3.37 -15.65 31.95
CA ILE A 33 -4.69 -15.04 32.04
C ILE A 33 -5.43 -15.84 33.10
N SER A 34 -5.50 -15.29 34.31
CA SER A 34 -6.32 -15.84 35.39
C SER A 34 -7.78 -15.67 34.98
N SER A 35 -8.41 -16.77 34.59
CA SER A 35 -9.83 -16.84 34.27
C SER A 35 -10.66 -16.46 35.49
N THR A 36 -11.10 -15.21 35.57
CA THR A 36 -12.18 -14.81 36.47
C THR A 36 -13.45 -14.77 35.67
N SER A 37 -14.22 -15.85 35.76
CA SER A 37 -15.59 -15.92 35.26
C SER A 37 -16.45 -14.94 36.05
N THR A 38 -17.02 -13.94 35.39
CA THR A 38 -18.16 -13.19 35.92
C THR A 38 -19.16 -13.00 34.80
N SER A 39 -20.33 -13.55 35.08
CA SER A 39 -21.51 -13.63 34.22
C SER A 39 -22.12 -12.24 34.00
N GLU A 40 -22.53 -12.01 32.76
CA GLU A 40 -23.83 -11.42 32.38
C GLU A 40 -24.10 -9.94 32.72
N GLN A 41 -23.97 -9.07 31.70
CA GLN A 41 -25.05 -8.20 31.19
C GLN A 41 -24.64 -7.58 29.84
N PRO A 42 -25.52 -7.39 28.84
CA PRO A 42 -25.13 -6.91 27.50
C PRO A 42 -24.78 -5.42 27.54
N PRO A 43 -23.59 -4.99 27.09
CA PRO A 43 -23.37 -3.60 26.76
C PRO A 43 -24.05 -3.32 25.41
N THR A 44 -25.06 -2.46 25.50
CA THR A 44 -25.76 -1.77 24.41
C THR A 44 -24.82 -1.48 23.25
N LEU A 45 -25.16 -1.99 22.06
CA LEU A 45 -24.57 -1.59 20.78
C LEU A 45 -24.77 -0.09 20.61
N THR A 46 -23.78 0.69 21.03
CA THR A 46 -23.61 2.02 20.47
C THR A 46 -22.92 1.77 19.15
N THR A 47 -23.73 1.53 18.10
CA THR A 47 -23.26 1.64 16.72
C THR A 47 -22.77 3.06 16.57
N THR A 48 -21.47 3.29 16.80
CA THR A 48 -20.79 4.46 16.29
C THR A 48 -20.77 4.26 14.79
N THR A 49 -21.87 4.66 14.14
CA THR A 49 -21.89 4.91 12.71
C THR A 49 -20.80 5.94 12.48
N ILE A 50 -19.60 5.49 12.09
CA ILE A 50 -18.65 6.38 11.45
C ILE A 50 -19.40 6.83 10.21
N LYS A 51 -19.89 8.07 10.25
CA LYS A 51 -20.46 8.74 9.10
C LYS A 51 -19.30 8.92 8.14
N TRP A 52 -19.29 8.14 7.06
CA TRP A 52 -18.35 8.37 5.97
C TRP A 52 -18.81 9.67 5.33
N GLU A 53 -18.16 10.75 5.72
CA GLU A 53 -18.34 12.05 5.10
C GLU A 53 -17.93 11.85 3.63
N THR A 54 -18.89 11.87 2.72
CA THR A 54 -18.61 12.07 1.30
C THR A 54 -17.84 13.38 1.22
N VAL A 55 -16.52 13.29 1.08
CA VAL A 55 -15.67 14.47 0.94
C VAL A 55 -16.13 15.19 -0.32
N PRO A 56 -16.61 16.44 -0.22
CA PRO A 56 -16.88 17.23 -1.41
C PRO A 56 -15.59 17.31 -2.22
N ALA A 57 -15.69 17.18 -3.54
CA ALA A 57 -14.54 17.33 -4.44
C ALA A 57 -14.03 18.79 -4.44
N SER A 58 -13.37 19.21 -3.36
CA SER A 58 -12.63 20.46 -3.23
C SER A 58 -11.97 20.49 -1.86
N SER A 59 -10.66 20.68 -1.83
CA SER A 59 -9.78 20.90 -0.66
C SER A 59 -8.89 19.73 -0.23
N ALA A 60 -8.62 18.78 -1.11
CA ALA A 60 -7.34 18.05 -1.07
C ALA A 60 -6.36 18.80 -1.96
N SER A 61 -5.16 19.09 -1.49
CA SER A 61 -4.07 19.57 -2.35
C SER A 61 -3.80 18.49 -3.40
N ALA A 62 -4.44 18.61 -4.55
CA ALA A 62 -4.13 17.79 -5.71
C ALA A 62 -2.63 17.93 -5.97
N PRO A 63 -1.92 16.84 -6.28
CA PRO A 63 -0.49 16.95 -6.45
C PRO A 63 -0.13 17.89 -7.62
N ALA A 64 1.08 18.42 -7.60
CA ALA A 64 1.48 19.54 -8.45
C ALA A 64 1.23 19.27 -9.94
N ALA A 65 0.63 20.24 -10.62
CA ALA A 65 0.29 20.12 -12.04
C ALA A 65 1.56 20.05 -12.91
N THR A 66 1.83 18.88 -13.46
CA THR A 66 2.63 18.71 -14.67
C THR A 66 1.79 19.13 -15.89
N ASN A 67 2.43 19.70 -16.90
CA ASN A 67 1.80 20.02 -18.20
C ASN A 67 1.50 18.75 -19.03
N SER A 68 1.40 17.57 -18.41
CA SER A 68 1.06 16.34 -19.10
C SER A 68 -0.41 16.36 -19.51
N VAL A 69 -0.67 15.90 -20.74
CA VAL A 69 -2.02 15.65 -21.22
C VAL A 69 -2.60 14.39 -20.56
N GLU A 70 -1.71 13.47 -20.21
CA GLU A 70 -1.99 12.14 -19.66
C GLU A 70 -2.23 12.18 -18.14
N PRO A 71 -3.11 11.29 -17.60
CA PRO A 71 -3.28 11.13 -16.18
C PRO A 71 -1.97 10.70 -15.51
N TRP A 72 -1.81 11.06 -14.25
CA TRP A 72 -0.60 10.80 -13.48
C TRP A 72 -0.94 10.53 -12.02
N CYS A 73 0.01 9.99 -11.28
CA CYS A 73 -0.09 9.67 -9.86
C CYS A 73 1.26 9.88 -9.15
N GLU A 74 1.27 10.03 -7.82
CA GLU A 74 2.55 10.09 -7.07
C GLU A 74 3.18 8.70 -6.95
N CYS A 75 4.47 8.58 -7.29
CA CYS A 75 5.24 7.33 -7.26
C CYS A 75 5.16 6.64 -5.90
N GLY A 76 4.87 5.33 -5.88
CA GLY A 76 4.85 4.52 -4.66
C GLY A 76 3.62 4.72 -3.78
N TYR A 77 2.63 5.50 -4.24
CA TYR A 77 1.38 5.68 -3.52
C TYR A 77 0.33 4.70 -4.01
N THR A 78 -0.53 4.30 -3.07
CA THR A 78 -1.68 3.46 -3.35
C THR A 78 -2.94 4.30 -3.50
N TYR A 79 -3.77 3.96 -4.48
CA TYR A 79 -5.00 4.69 -4.78
C TYR A 79 -6.15 3.74 -5.00
N CYS A 80 -7.30 4.07 -4.41
CA CYS A 80 -8.56 3.48 -4.85
C CYS A 80 -8.88 4.03 -6.24
N ALA A 81 -9.43 3.20 -7.12
CA ALA A 81 -9.86 3.60 -8.46
C ALA A 81 -10.77 4.84 -8.46
N SER A 82 -11.68 4.92 -7.48
CA SER A 82 -12.56 6.08 -7.27
C SER A 82 -11.80 7.40 -7.07
N VAL A 83 -10.63 7.36 -6.43
CA VAL A 83 -9.77 8.55 -6.27
C VAL A 83 -9.12 8.89 -7.60
N LEU A 84 -8.58 7.90 -8.32
CA LEU A 84 -7.92 8.09 -9.62
C LEU A 84 -8.89 8.69 -10.67
N MET A 85 -10.15 8.25 -10.67
CA MET A 85 -11.21 8.82 -11.50
C MET A 85 -11.65 10.22 -11.06
N GLY A 86 -11.40 10.59 -9.80
CA GLY A 86 -11.72 11.90 -9.23
C GLY A 86 -10.58 12.91 -9.26
N MET A 87 -9.39 12.53 -9.75
CA MET A 87 -8.23 13.42 -9.82
C MET A 87 -8.45 14.54 -10.83
N ARG A 88 -7.66 15.61 -10.70
CA ARG A 88 -7.67 16.75 -11.64
C ARG A 88 -7.46 16.30 -13.10
N LYS A 89 -6.60 15.31 -13.29
CA LYS A 89 -6.43 14.57 -14.54
C LYS A 89 -6.92 13.15 -14.28
N PRO A 90 -8.20 12.86 -14.53
CA PRO A 90 -8.79 11.61 -14.12
C PRO A 90 -8.30 10.48 -15.02
N TRP A 91 -8.08 9.33 -14.41
CA TRP A 91 -7.91 8.07 -15.11
C TRP A 91 -9.26 7.60 -15.65
N SER A 92 -9.29 7.12 -16.89
CA SER A 92 -10.50 6.53 -17.47
C SER A 92 -10.72 5.10 -16.94
N ARG A 93 -11.96 4.62 -16.97
CA ARG A 93 -12.26 3.23 -16.59
C ARG A 93 -11.54 2.21 -17.48
N GLU A 94 -11.34 2.53 -18.75
CA GLU A 94 -10.59 1.72 -19.71
C GLU A 94 -9.13 1.58 -19.26
N GLN A 95 -8.42 2.69 -19.01
CA GLN A 95 -7.05 2.66 -18.50
C GLN A 95 -6.91 1.89 -17.17
N LEU A 96 -7.89 2.02 -16.27
CA LEU A 96 -7.89 1.27 -15.01
C LEU A 96 -8.13 -0.23 -15.25
N THR A 97 -8.97 -0.58 -16.22
CA THR A 97 -9.22 -1.97 -16.62
C THR A 97 -7.97 -2.59 -17.24
N ASP A 98 -7.31 -1.85 -18.12
CA ASP A 98 -6.05 -2.27 -18.73
C ASP A 98 -4.99 -2.51 -17.65
N ALA A 99 -4.77 -1.55 -16.75
CA ALA A 99 -3.84 -1.70 -15.63
C ALA A 99 -4.20 -2.88 -14.70
N TYR A 100 -5.51 -3.16 -14.51
CA TYR A 100 -5.97 -4.33 -13.76
C TYR A 100 -5.53 -5.62 -14.44
N CYS A 101 -5.82 -5.75 -15.74
CA CYS A 101 -5.67 -6.98 -16.49
C CYS A 101 -4.22 -7.25 -16.94
N GLU A 102 -3.42 -6.20 -17.11
CA GLU A 102 -1.98 -6.30 -17.42
C GLU A 102 -1.14 -6.68 -16.20
N THR A 103 -1.68 -6.50 -14.99
CA THR A 103 -1.01 -6.92 -13.75
C THR A 103 -0.84 -8.43 -13.72
N SER A 104 0.40 -8.87 -13.47
CA SER A 104 0.73 -10.29 -13.37
C SER A 104 -0.08 -10.98 -12.27
N ASN A 105 -0.66 -12.14 -12.59
CA ASN A 105 -1.52 -12.94 -11.70
C ASN A 105 -2.84 -12.26 -11.30
N ALA A 106 -3.21 -11.13 -11.91
CA ALA A 106 -4.57 -10.63 -11.81
C ALA A 106 -5.53 -11.61 -12.51
N THR A 107 -6.65 -11.91 -11.86
CA THR A 107 -7.71 -12.70 -12.50
C THR A 107 -8.47 -11.77 -13.44
N CYS A 108 -8.21 -11.92 -14.73
CA CYS A 108 -8.92 -11.21 -15.78
C CYS A 108 -9.27 -12.21 -16.89
N VAL A 109 -10.57 -12.39 -17.17
CA VAL A 109 -11.07 -13.34 -18.18
C VAL A 109 -11.54 -12.52 -19.36
N ASP A 110 -10.96 -12.74 -20.54
CA ASP A 110 -11.29 -12.02 -21.78
C ASP A 110 -11.23 -10.48 -21.64
N GLY A 111 -10.27 -9.96 -20.86
CA GLY A 111 -10.15 -8.51 -20.60
C GLY A 111 -11.12 -7.98 -19.55
N VAL A 112 -11.88 -8.85 -18.89
CA VAL A 112 -12.83 -8.50 -17.83
C VAL A 112 -12.23 -8.81 -16.45
N PRO A 113 -12.07 -7.80 -15.58
CA PRO A 113 -11.66 -7.96 -14.19
C PRO A 113 -12.61 -8.87 -13.40
N GLU A 114 -12.05 -9.76 -12.56
CA GLU A 114 -12.86 -10.63 -11.68
C GLU A 114 -13.70 -9.85 -10.66
N THR A 115 -13.21 -8.68 -10.24
CA THR A 115 -13.84 -7.81 -9.25
C THR A 115 -14.12 -6.42 -9.80
N SER A 116 -14.90 -5.62 -9.08
CA SER A 116 -15.23 -4.27 -9.51
C SER A 116 -13.99 -3.37 -9.61
N ILE A 117 -13.79 -2.77 -10.79
CA ILE A 117 -12.76 -1.75 -11.02
C ILE A 117 -12.95 -0.55 -10.09
N ASP A 118 -14.19 -0.15 -9.79
CA ASP A 118 -14.46 1.07 -9.01
C ASP A 118 -13.91 0.99 -7.57
N MET A 119 -13.71 -0.22 -7.06
CA MET A 119 -13.17 -0.51 -5.72
C MET A 119 -11.77 -1.11 -5.77
N ALA A 120 -11.15 -1.25 -6.94
CA ALA A 120 -9.80 -1.80 -7.04
C ALA A 120 -8.76 -0.86 -6.42
N LEU A 121 -7.72 -1.46 -5.84
CA LEU A 121 -6.58 -0.76 -5.25
C LEU A 121 -5.37 -0.88 -6.19
N TYR A 122 -4.86 0.26 -6.61
CA TYR A 122 -3.69 0.35 -7.49
C TYR A 122 -2.50 0.96 -6.76
N LEU A 123 -1.29 0.57 -7.17
CA LEU A 123 -0.03 1.21 -6.84
C LEU A 123 0.45 2.01 -8.05
N CYS A 124 0.85 3.25 -7.82
CA CYS A 124 1.54 4.06 -8.83
C CYS A 124 3.00 3.62 -8.96
N LEU A 125 3.38 3.13 -10.13
CA LEU A 125 4.75 2.75 -10.47
C LEU A 125 5.47 3.87 -11.17
N CYS A 126 6.80 3.84 -11.03
CA CYS A 126 7.71 4.77 -11.68
C CYS A 126 8.89 4.00 -12.24
N ASP A 127 9.40 4.47 -13.37
CA ASP A 127 10.51 3.82 -14.07
C ASP A 127 11.84 4.08 -13.35
N ASP A 128 11.97 5.26 -12.76
CA ASP A 128 13.16 5.69 -12.03
C ASP A 128 12.89 5.92 -10.53
N PRO A 129 13.85 5.58 -9.65
CA PRO A 129 13.68 5.74 -8.19
C PRO A 129 13.67 7.20 -7.72
N GLU A 130 14.18 8.13 -8.53
CA GLU A 130 14.16 9.58 -8.23
C GLU A 130 12.93 10.29 -8.82
N GLN A 131 12.11 9.56 -9.59
CA GLN A 131 10.87 10.08 -10.15
C GLN A 131 9.84 10.27 -9.04
N SER A 132 9.12 11.40 -9.07
CA SER A 132 8.09 11.73 -8.08
C SER A 132 6.67 11.48 -8.59
N LEU A 133 6.47 11.51 -9.91
CA LEU A 133 5.19 11.29 -10.55
C LEU A 133 5.29 10.18 -11.60
N GLY A 134 4.38 9.22 -11.55
CA GLY A 134 4.26 8.14 -12.53
C GLY A 134 2.97 8.24 -13.33
N ASP A 135 2.91 7.47 -14.39
CA ASP A 135 1.77 7.28 -15.31
C ASP A 135 1.46 5.79 -15.51
N THR A 136 2.05 4.93 -14.70
CA THR A 136 1.86 3.48 -14.75
C THR A 136 1.20 3.01 -13.45
N LEU A 137 0.13 2.25 -13.57
CA LEU A 137 -0.57 1.66 -12.42
C LEU A 137 -0.40 0.15 -12.41
N HIS A 138 -0.25 -0.41 -11.21
CA HIS A 138 -0.25 -1.84 -10.98
C HIS A 138 -1.37 -2.19 -10.00
N LEU A 139 -2.17 -3.21 -10.30
CA LEU A 139 -3.18 -3.70 -9.39
C LEU A 139 -2.50 -4.36 -8.18
N LEU A 140 -2.79 -3.86 -6.98
CA LEU A 140 -2.45 -4.61 -5.76
C LEU A 140 -3.50 -5.68 -5.48
N CYS A 141 -4.77 -5.34 -5.70
CA CYS A 141 -5.92 -6.18 -5.37
C CYS A 141 -7.23 -5.56 -5.85
N GLY A 142 -8.16 -6.43 -6.22
CA GLY A 142 -9.58 -6.12 -6.22
C GLY A 142 -10.11 -6.08 -4.80
N CYS A 143 -10.65 -4.95 -4.35
CA CYS A 143 -11.32 -4.87 -3.05
C CYS A 143 -12.83 -5.07 -3.21
N GLU A 144 -13.48 -5.61 -2.18
CA GLU A 144 -14.93 -5.42 -2.02
C GLU A 144 -15.24 -3.97 -1.67
N THR A 145 -14.44 -3.40 -0.77
CA THR A 145 -14.51 -1.99 -0.34
C THR A 145 -13.10 -1.41 -0.26
N CYS A 146 -12.89 -0.26 -0.90
CA CYS A 146 -11.63 0.48 -0.84
C CYS A 146 -11.78 1.74 0.02
N LEU A 147 -10.97 1.83 1.06
CA LEU A 147 -10.95 2.91 2.02
C LEU A 147 -9.93 3.97 1.60
N VAL A 148 -10.35 5.23 1.66
CA VAL A 148 -9.51 6.39 1.39
C VAL A 148 -9.35 7.14 2.71
N VAL A 149 -8.14 7.18 3.26
CA VAL A 149 -7.92 7.77 4.60
C VAL A 149 -7.19 9.11 4.51
N PRO A 150 -7.79 10.20 5.04
CA PRO A 150 -7.13 11.50 5.16
C PRO A 150 -5.88 11.47 6.06
N PRO A 151 -4.92 12.37 5.87
CA PRO A 151 -4.94 13.51 4.94
C PRO A 151 -4.47 13.18 3.51
N ASP A 152 -3.80 12.04 3.30
CA ASP A 152 -3.03 11.78 2.07
C ASP A 152 -3.81 10.98 1.02
N PHE A 153 -5.09 10.69 1.26
CA PHE A 153 -5.99 9.95 0.35
C PHE A 153 -5.42 8.61 -0.15
N ARG A 154 -4.48 8.03 0.60
CA ARG A 154 -3.90 6.72 0.27
C ARG A 154 -4.96 5.65 0.40
N GLY A 155 -5.15 4.91 -0.68
CA GLY A 155 -6.08 3.80 -0.75
C GLY A 155 -5.59 2.60 0.04
N ARG A 156 -6.52 1.86 0.65
CA ARG A 156 -6.32 0.48 1.10
C ARG A 156 -7.63 -0.27 1.00
N CYS A 157 -7.59 -1.57 0.75
CA CYS A 157 -8.80 -2.38 0.94
C CYS A 157 -9.18 -2.42 2.43
N GLU A 158 -10.48 -2.48 2.73
CA GLU A 158 -10.98 -2.69 4.10
C GLU A 158 -10.49 -4.03 4.66
N VAL A 159 -10.63 -5.09 3.87
CA VAL A 159 -10.03 -6.40 4.13
C VAL A 159 -8.65 -6.46 3.48
N PRO A 160 -7.59 -6.91 4.18
CA PRO A 160 -6.26 -7.00 3.60
C PRO A 160 -6.24 -7.80 2.30
N CYS A 161 -5.48 -7.29 1.34
CA CYS A 161 -5.31 -7.92 0.05
C CYS A 161 -4.71 -9.31 0.20
N ARG A 162 -5.41 -10.32 -0.32
CA ARG A 162 -4.85 -11.66 -0.49
C ARG A 162 -4.11 -11.67 -1.81
N SER A 163 -2.86 -11.24 -1.81
CA SER A 163 -2.01 -11.35 -2.99
C SER A 163 -1.68 -12.82 -3.25
N GLY A 164 -2.12 -13.34 -4.40
CA GLY A 164 -1.86 -14.72 -4.83
C GLY A 164 -2.76 -15.76 -4.16
N LYS A 165 -2.84 -16.94 -4.79
CA LYS A 165 -3.45 -18.10 -4.15
C LYS A 165 -2.48 -18.63 -3.08
N CYS A 166 -2.95 -18.81 -1.86
CA CYS A 166 -2.24 -19.65 -0.88
C CYS A 166 -2.40 -21.11 -1.34
N THR A 167 -1.59 -21.55 -2.29
CA THR A 167 -1.47 -22.96 -2.69
C THR A 167 -0.29 -23.59 -2.00
#